data_AF-A0A6L8RPL7-F1
#
_entry.id   AF-A0A6L8RPL7-F1
#
_cell.length_a   1.000
_cell.length_b   1.000
_cell.length_c   1.000
_cell.angle_alpha   90.00
_cell.angle_beta   90.00
_cell.angle_gamma   90.00
#
_symmetry.space_group_name_H-M   'P 1'
#
loop_
_entity.id
_entity.type
_entity.pdbx_description
1 polymer ?
#
loop_
_entity_poly.entity_id
_entity_poly.type
_entity_poly.pdbx_seq_one_letter_code
_entity_poly.pdbx_strand_id
1 'polypeptide(L)'
;MSEIFEPKNIIVTGGCGFIGSNFVHYVVDNHPGVHVTVLDKLTYAGNPENIAGLPSDRVELVVGDICDAELLDKLVPGHDAIVHYAAESHNDNSIADPEPFL
;
A
#
# COMPACT_ATOMS: atom_id res chain seq x y z
N MET A 1 18.70 9.82 -24.47
CA MET A 1 18.23 10.14 -23.11
C MET A 1 17.09 9.19 -22.84
N SER A 2 17.20 8.32 -21.84
CA SER A 2 16.06 7.49 -21.43
C SER A 2 15.00 8.42 -20.87
N GLU A 3 13.76 8.30 -21.33
CA GLU A 3 12.64 8.96 -20.67
C GLU A 3 12.58 8.48 -19.22
N ILE A 4 12.51 9.43 -18.28
CA ILE A 4 12.37 9.13 -16.86
C ILE A 4 10.92 8.70 -16.65
N PHE A 5 10.72 7.53 -16.04
CA PHE A 5 9.39 7.06 -15.68
C PHE A 5 8.78 7.98 -14.61
N GLU A 6 7.60 8.52 -14.89
CA GLU A 6 6.79 9.27 -13.92
C GLU A 6 5.46 8.55 -13.69
N PRO A 7 5.26 7.87 -12.54
CA PRO A 7 3.99 7.24 -12.24
C PRO A 7 2.89 8.30 -12.04
N LYS A 8 1.66 7.96 -12.39
CA LYS A 8 0.46 8.77 -12.14
C LYS A 8 -0.55 8.03 -11.27
N ASN A 9 -0.63 6.70 -11.37
CA ASN A 9 -1.49 5.86 -10.54
C ASN A 9 -0.66 4.74 -9.94
N ILE A 10 -0.56 4.70 -8.61
CA ILE A 10 0.24 3.70 -7.91
C ILE A 10 -0.59 2.92 -6.90
N ILE A 11 -0.27 1.64 -6.75
CA ILE A 11 -0.72 0.84 -5.61
C ILE A 11 0.36 0.86 -4.55
N VAL A 12 -0.01 1.19 -3.30
CA VAL A 12 0.85 1.02 -2.13
C VAL A 12 0.27 -0.07 -1.26
N THR A 13 0.85 -1.27 -1.31
CA THR A 13 0.39 -2.36 -0.44
C THR A 13 0.96 -2.17 0.96
N GLY A 14 0.21 -2.47 2.03
CA GLY A 14 0.69 -2.28 3.40
C GLY A 14 0.74 -0.79 3.79
N GLY A 15 0.01 0.05 3.07
CA GLY A 15 0.01 1.50 3.23
C GLY A 15 -0.70 1.98 4.51
N CYS A 16 -1.36 1.11 5.26
CA CYS A 16 -1.85 1.43 6.61
C CYS A 16 -0.85 1.04 7.71
N GLY A 17 0.26 0.39 7.36
CA GLY A 17 1.38 0.10 8.27
C GLY A 17 2.28 1.31 8.51
N PHE A 18 3.34 1.15 9.31
CA PHE A 18 4.20 2.27 9.72
C PHE A 18 4.94 2.95 8.55
N ILE A 19 5.78 2.20 7.82
CA ILE A 19 6.57 2.75 6.71
C ILE A 19 5.67 3.05 5.51
N GLY A 20 4.74 2.15 5.20
CA GLY A 20 3.81 2.31 4.08
C GLY A 20 3.00 3.60 4.17
N SER A 21 2.40 3.90 5.33
CA SER A 21 1.64 5.15 5.52
C SER A 21 2.52 6.40 5.36
N ASN A 22 3.73 6.41 5.93
CA ASN A 22 4.66 7.53 5.75
C ASN A 22 5.02 7.73 4.27
N PHE A 23 5.17 6.65 3.51
CA PHE A 23 5.36 6.74 2.06
C PHE A 23 4.13 7.34 1.35
N VAL A 24 2.92 6.95 1.75
CA VAL A 24 1.67 7.54 1.21
C VAL A 24 1.62 9.06 1.50
N HIS A 25 1.88 9.48 2.74
CA HIS A 25 1.99 10.91 3.10
C HIS A 25 3.01 11.65 2.23
N TYR A 26 4.21 11.09 2.09
CA TYR A 26 5.26 11.66 1.25
C TYR A 26 4.81 11.85 -0.20
N VAL A 27 4.14 10.86 -0.79
CA VAL A 27 3.64 10.95 -2.18
C VAL A 27 2.58 12.03 -2.31
N VAL A 28 1.64 12.12 -1.36
CA VAL A 28 0.60 13.16 -1.39
C VAL A 28 1.21 14.57 -1.35
N ASP A 29 2.19 14.78 -0.48
CA ASP A 29 2.82 16.09 -0.24
C ASP A 29 3.78 16.51 -1.36
N ASN A 30 4.52 15.56 -1.94
CA ASN A 30 5.64 15.87 -2.85
C ASN A 30 5.34 15.57 -4.32
N HIS A 31 4.31 14.77 -4.60
CA HIS A 31 3.96 14.34 -5.96
C HIS A 31 2.48 14.62 -6.26
N PRO A 32 2.07 15.89 -6.42
CA PRO A 32 0.67 16.29 -6.48
C PRO A 32 -0.13 15.70 -7.66
N GLY A 33 0.55 15.19 -8.69
CA GLY A 33 -0.06 14.53 -9.84
C GLY A 33 -0.20 13.01 -9.74
N VAL A 34 0.06 12.43 -8.55
CA VAL A 34 0.02 10.97 -8.33
C VAL A 34 -1.20 10.60 -7.48
N HIS A 35 -2.03 9.70 -7.97
CA HIS A 35 -3.08 9.04 -7.22
C HIS A 35 -2.52 7.77 -6.55
N VAL A 36 -2.91 7.53 -5.29
CA VAL A 36 -2.45 6.41 -4.47
C VAL A 36 -3.62 5.54 -4.05
N THR A 37 -3.61 4.31 -4.51
CA THR A 37 -4.51 3.25 -4.04
C THR A 37 -3.78 2.44 -2.99
N VAL A 38 -4.21 2.55 -1.73
CA VAL A 38 -3.66 1.76 -0.63
C VAL A 38 -4.36 0.41 -0.60
N LEU A 39 -3.61 -0.68 -0.75
CA LEU A 39 -4.12 -2.04 -0.53
C LEU A 39 -3.60 -2.55 0.81
N ASP A 40 -4.48 -2.79 1.77
CA ASP A 40 -4.07 -3.25 3.09
C ASP A 40 -5.06 -4.27 3.67
N LYS A 41 -4.54 -5.32 4.30
CA LYS A 41 -5.37 -6.37 4.92
C LYS A 41 -5.91 -5.94 6.29
N LEU A 42 -5.39 -4.84 6.85
CA LEU A 42 -5.69 -4.37 8.20
C LEU A 42 -5.46 -5.47 9.24
N THR A 43 -4.30 -6.11 9.16
CA THR A 43 -3.83 -7.03 10.22
C THR A 43 -3.53 -6.24 11.50
N TYR A 44 -2.94 -6.87 12.52
CA TYR A 44 -2.62 -6.19 13.78
C TYR A 44 -1.75 -4.93 13.59
N ALA A 45 -0.94 -4.87 12.52
CA ALA A 45 -0.03 -3.77 12.24
C ALA A 45 -0.64 -2.68 11.34
N GLY A 46 -1.81 -2.92 10.75
CA GLY A 46 -2.51 -1.97 9.88
C GLY A 46 -3.47 -1.09 10.66
N ASN A 47 -3.35 0.23 10.52
CA ASN A 47 -4.27 1.18 11.13
C ASN A 47 -4.75 2.22 10.09
N PRO A 48 -6.04 2.25 9.72
CA PRO A 48 -6.55 3.19 8.72
C PRO A 48 -6.42 4.65 9.16
N GLU A 49 -6.36 4.93 10.46
CA GLU A 49 -6.10 6.28 10.99
C GLU A 49 -4.74 6.83 10.55
N ASN A 50 -3.77 5.97 10.19
CA ASN A 50 -2.46 6.41 9.69
C ASN A 50 -2.55 7.16 8.35
N ILE A 51 -3.62 6.95 7.57
CA ILE A 51 -3.88 7.67 6.31
C ILE A 51 -5.17 8.50 6.37
N ALA A 52 -5.85 8.53 7.52
CA ALA A 52 -7.04 9.34 7.70
C ALA A 52 -6.70 10.83 7.57
N GLY A 53 -7.56 11.58 6.89
CA GLY A 53 -7.36 13.01 6.64
C GLY A 53 -6.55 13.36 5.40
N LEU A 54 -5.98 12.37 4.69
CA LEU A 54 -5.43 12.59 3.35
C LEU A 54 -6.56 12.90 2.34
N PRO A 55 -6.27 13.65 1.26
CA PRO A 55 -7.30 14.05 0.30
C PRO A 55 -7.93 12.84 -0.38
N SER A 56 -9.26 12.70 -0.31
CA SER A 56 -9.98 11.52 -0.80
C SER A 56 -10.02 11.41 -2.33
N ASP A 57 -9.66 12.47 -3.04
CA ASP A 57 -9.43 12.47 -4.50
C ASP A 57 -8.02 11.99 -4.87
N ARG A 58 -7.11 11.89 -3.89
CA ARG A 58 -5.69 11.52 -4.07
C ARG A 58 -5.34 10.18 -3.44
N VAL A 59 -6.05 9.77 -2.40
CA VAL A 59 -5.80 8.52 -1.69
C VAL A 59 -7.10 7.76 -1.48
N GLU A 60 -7.13 6.51 -1.92
CA GLU A 60 -8.21 5.57 -1.63
C GLU A 60 -7.67 4.35 -0.87
N LEU A 61 -8.51 3.78 0.00
CA LEU A 61 -8.20 2.55 0.74
C LEU A 61 -9.03 1.40 0.20
N VAL A 62 -8.36 0.36 -0.27
CA VAL A 62 -8.93 -0.94 -0.59
C VAL A 62 -8.50 -1.91 0.50
N VAL A 63 -9.48 -2.40 1.27
CA VAL A 63 -9.22 -3.42 2.29
C VAL A 63 -9.21 -4.79 1.62
N GLY A 64 -8.09 -5.50 1.69
CA GLY A 64 -7.93 -6.79 1.03
C GLY A 64 -6.55 -7.42 1.21
N ASP A 65 -6.43 -8.66 0.76
CA ASP A 65 -5.20 -9.43 0.84
C ASP A 65 -4.42 -9.35 -0.47
N ILE A 66 -3.11 -9.16 -0.40
CA ILE A 66 -2.21 -9.24 -1.55
C ILE A 66 -2.16 -10.66 -2.14
N CYS A 67 -2.57 -11.69 -1.38
CA CYS A 67 -2.67 -13.06 -1.86
C CYS A 67 -4.00 -13.36 -2.58
N ASP A 68 -4.96 -12.43 -2.58
CA ASP A 68 -6.23 -12.59 -3.30
C ASP A 68 -6.06 -12.24 -4.79
N ALA A 69 -5.82 -13.26 -5.60
CA ALA A 69 -5.63 -13.09 -7.05
C ALA A 69 -6.86 -12.49 -7.75
N GLU A 70 -8.08 -12.80 -7.32
CA GLU A 70 -9.29 -12.26 -7.94
C GLU A 70 -9.49 -10.77 -7.62
N LEU A 71 -9.07 -10.33 -6.43
CA LEU A 71 -8.99 -8.92 -6.09
C LEU A 71 -7.94 -8.22 -6.93
N LEU A 72 -6.73 -8.77 -7.02
CA LEU A 72 -5.63 -8.18 -7.78
C LEU A 72 -5.95 -8.06 -9.27
N ASP A 73 -6.61 -9.07 -9.86
CA ASP A 73 -7.06 -9.04 -11.26
C ASP A 73 -8.00 -7.87 -11.55
N LYS A 74 -8.77 -7.42 -10.56
CA LYS A 74 -9.68 -6.27 -10.67
C LYS A 74 -9.00 -4.95 -10.32
N LEU A 75 -8.07 -4.98 -9.36
CA LEU A 75 -7.45 -3.78 -8.79
C LEU A 75 -6.28 -3.27 -9.62
N VAL A 76 -5.39 -4.15 -10.08
CA VAL A 76 -4.15 -3.77 -10.77
C VAL A 76 -4.38 -3.03 -12.09
N PRO A 77 -5.33 -3.41 -12.96
CA PRO A 77 -5.55 -2.72 -14.23
C PRO A 77 -5.77 -1.20 -14.06
N GLY A 78 -5.01 -0.39 -14.81
CA GLY A 78 -5.07 1.07 -14.75
C GLY A 78 -4.02 1.71 -13.83
N HIS A 79 -3.27 0.92 -13.05
CA HIS A 79 -2.11 1.38 -12.30
C HIS A 79 -0.83 1.20 -13.11
N ASP A 80 0.12 2.11 -12.91
CA ASP A 80 1.37 2.15 -13.68
C ASP A 80 2.57 1.73 -12.82
N ALA A 81 2.41 1.65 -11.49
CA ALA A 81 3.40 1.10 -10.57
C ALA A 81 2.79 0.48 -9.30
N ILE A 82 3.54 -0.43 -8.67
CA ILE A 82 3.23 -1.01 -7.37
C ILE A 82 4.42 -0.78 -6.44
N VAL A 83 4.18 -0.24 -5.25
CA VAL A 83 5.16 -0.10 -4.17
C VAL A 83 4.74 -1.03 -3.03
N HIS A 84 5.56 -2.05 -2.79
CA HIS A 84 5.15 -3.22 -2.01
C HIS A 84 5.72 -3.21 -0.57
N TYR A 85 4.93 -2.77 0.41
CA TYR A 85 5.28 -2.81 1.84
C TYR A 85 4.50 -3.87 2.65
N ALA A 86 3.47 -4.49 2.08
CA ALA A 86 2.64 -5.46 2.80
C ALA A 86 3.47 -6.70 3.16
N ALA A 87 3.64 -6.94 4.46
CA ALA A 87 4.31 -8.12 4.99
C ALA A 87 3.95 -8.28 6.48
N GLU A 88 3.97 -9.51 6.96
CA GLU A 88 4.17 -9.79 8.38
C GLU A 88 5.63 -9.47 8.74
N SER A 89 5.85 -8.60 9.73
CA SER A 89 7.15 -7.92 9.90
C SER A 89 7.83 -8.08 11.27
N HIS A 90 7.14 -8.66 12.25
CA HIS A 90 7.68 -8.79 13.61
C HIS A 90 8.33 -10.15 13.82
N ASN A 91 9.64 -10.14 14.08
CA ASN A 91 10.43 -11.36 14.33
C ASN A 91 9.91 -12.19 15.51
N ASP A 92 9.44 -11.55 16.59
CA ASP A 92 8.95 -12.28 17.76
C ASP A 92 7.67 -13.06 17.43
N ASN A 93 6.79 -12.47 16.60
CA ASN A 93 5.57 -13.13 16.14
C ASN A 93 5.91 -14.33 15.24
N SER A 94 6.92 -14.23 14.39
CA SER A 94 7.31 -15.35 13.51
C SER A 94 7.97 -16.51 14.26
N ILE A 95 8.58 -16.26 15.42
CA ILE A 95 9.08 -17.32 16.32
C ILE A 95 7.91 -18.04 17.00
N ALA A 96 6.87 -17.31 17.38
CA ALA A 96 5.68 -17.86 18.03
C ALA A 96 4.78 -18.63 17.05
N ASP A 97 4.56 -18.08 15.86
CA ASP A 97 3.80 -18.68 14.77
C ASP A 97 4.35 -18.21 13.41
N PRO A 98 5.06 -19.08 12.67
CA PRO A 98 5.66 -18.71 11.39
C PRO A 98 4.68 -18.76 10.21
N GLU A 99 3.51 -19.40 10.31
CA GLU A 99 2.62 -19.60 9.15
C GLU A 99 2.22 -18.29 8.44
N PRO A 100 1.90 -17.18 9.15
CA PRO A 100 1.56 -15.92 8.49
C PRO A 100 2.71 -15.27 7.70
N PHE A 101 3.95 -15.72 7.88
CA PHE A 101 5.16 -15.16 7.27
C PHE A 101 5.65 -15.95 6.03
N LEU A 102 4.98 -17.05 5.67
CA LEU A 102 5.38 -17.99 4.61
C LEU A 102 4.56 -17.86 3.33
#